data_AF-A0AAJ6MNM3-F1
#
_entry.id   AF-A0AAJ6MNM3-F1
#
_cell.length_a   1.000
_cell.length_b   1.000
_cell.length_c   1.000
_cell.angle_alpha   90.00
_cell.angle_beta   90.00
_cell.angle_gamma   90.00
#
_symmetry.space_group_name_H-M   'P 1'
#
loop_
_entity.id
_entity.type
_entity.pdbx_description
1 polymer ?
#
loop_
_entity_poly.entity_id
_entity_poly.type
_entity_poly.pdbx_seq_one_letter_code
_entity_poly.pdbx_strand_id
1 'polypeptide(L)'
;MDFGGGYTYLNPTSGTEFSAVGGLTYNFRNPDTQYQSGIDFHLDWGVSQFLSKQVFVGFVGYAYQQVTDDFGQPAVLGSFRSRVLGVGPQIGYIFPIGSNQAFLGLKGYGEFDAANRPSGWNTWLTFSISEAAPASAVAPTRHKVSK
;
A
#
# COMPACT_ATOMS: atom_id res chain seq x y z
N MET A 1 13.44 11.97 4.30
CA MET A 1 13.45 10.89 5.30
C MET A 1 12.02 10.41 5.46
N ASP A 2 11.79 9.11 5.64
CA ASP A 2 10.45 8.55 5.80
C ASP A 2 10.36 7.72 7.08
N PHE A 3 9.27 7.89 7.82
CA PHE A 3 9.03 7.21 9.09
C PHE A 3 7.63 6.62 9.05
N GLY A 4 7.50 5.32 9.31
CA GLY A 4 6.19 4.67 9.23
C GLY A 4 6.15 3.32 9.92
N GLY A 5 4.94 2.76 9.93
CA GLY A 5 4.65 1.45 10.48
C GLY A 5 3.61 0.74 9.63
N GLY A 6 3.68 -0.59 9.66
CA GLY A 6 2.75 -1.46 8.93
C GLY A 6 2.14 -2.52 9.85
N TYR A 7 0.92 -2.92 9.54
CA TYR A 7 0.23 -4.02 10.17
C TYR A 7 -0.45 -4.89 9.12
N THR A 8 -0.32 -6.21 9.26
CA THR A 8 -1.00 -7.20 8.41
C THR A 8 -1.66 -8.25 9.28
N TYR A 9 -2.91 -8.55 8.98
CA TYR A 9 -3.67 -9.64 9.57
C TYR A 9 -4.17 -10.56 8.46
N LEU A 10 -3.85 -11.85 8.57
CA LEU A 10 -4.37 -12.90 7.68
C LEU A 10 -5.12 -13.93 8.53
N ASN A 11 -6.35 -14.24 8.14
CA ASN A 11 -7.09 -15.39 8.67
C ASN A 11 -6.92 -16.57 7.70
N PRO A 12 -6.13 -17.61 8.05
CA PRO A 12 -5.88 -18.73 7.13
C PRO A 12 -7.10 -19.63 6.91
N THR A 13 -8.10 -19.55 7.80
CA THR A 13 -9.32 -20.37 7.71
C THR A 13 -10.31 -19.76 6.74
N SER A 14 -10.53 -18.44 6.83
CA SER A 14 -11.42 -17.74 5.90
C SER A 14 -10.71 -17.33 4.62
N GLY A 15 -9.38 -17.22 4.62
CA GLY A 15 -8.60 -16.65 3.51
C GLY A 15 -8.70 -15.13 3.41
N THR A 16 -9.22 -14.44 4.43
CA THR A 16 -9.34 -12.98 4.44
C THR A 16 -8.07 -12.35 5.00
N GLU A 17 -7.53 -11.36 4.29
CA GLU A 17 -6.35 -10.60 4.67
C GLU A 17 -6.68 -9.11 4.69
N PHE A 18 -6.16 -8.42 5.70
CA PHE A 18 -6.16 -6.97 5.80
C PHE A 18 -4.74 -6.50 6.08
N SER A 19 -4.32 -5.46 5.36
CA SER A 19 -3.05 -4.79 5.60
C SER A 19 -3.21 -3.28 5.55
N ALA A 20 -2.41 -2.60 6.35
CA ALA A 20 -2.29 -1.15 6.31
C ALA A 20 -0.86 -0.73 6.63
N VAL A 21 -0.36 0.28 5.92
CA VAL A 21 0.95 0.91 6.15
C VAL A 21 0.73 2.41 6.16
N GLY A 22 1.23 3.11 7.17
CA GLY A 22 1.14 4.56 7.22
C GLY A 22 2.44 5.19 7.68
N GLY A 23 2.68 6.42 7.26
CA GLY A 23 3.92 7.12 7.56
C GLY A 23 3.88 8.63 7.33
N LEU A 24 5.01 9.24 7.65
CA LEU A 24 5.32 10.65 7.48
C LEU A 24 6.66 10.78 6.73
N THR A 25 6.63 11.48 5.61
CA THR A 25 7.82 11.80 4.83
C THR A 25 8.23 13.25 5.05
N TYR A 26 9.46 13.46 5.52
CA TYR A 26 10.11 14.77 5.62
C TYR A 26 11.00 15.01 4.40
N ASN A 27 10.74 16.10 3.67
CA ASN A 27 11.50 16.50 2.50
C ASN A 27 12.62 17.48 2.88
N PHE A 28 13.85 17.22 2.39
CA PHE A 28 14.95 18.16 2.55
C PHE A 28 14.85 19.30 1.53
N ARG A 29 15.43 20.46 1.87
CA ARG A 29 15.52 21.59 0.94
C ARG A 29 16.30 21.19 -0.31
N ASN A 30 15.75 21.52 -1.47
CA ASN A 30 16.47 21.46 -2.73
C ASN A 30 17.44 22.68 -2.82
N PRO A 31 18.76 22.46 -2.94
CA PRO A 31 19.74 23.55 -2.96
C PRO A 31 19.69 24.38 -4.25
N ASP A 32 19.16 23.86 -5.36
CA ASP A 32 19.14 24.56 -6.64
C ASP A 32 17.97 25.55 -6.72
N THR A 33 16.81 25.15 -6.18
CA THR A 33 15.59 25.97 -6.22
C THR A 33 15.33 26.72 -4.91
N GLN A 34 16.08 26.39 -3.84
CA GLN A 34 15.85 26.89 -2.49
C GLN A 34 14.43 26.61 -1.97
N TYR A 35 13.77 25.61 -2.54
CA TYR A 35 12.42 25.18 -2.18
C TYR A 35 12.47 23.90 -1.34
N GLN A 36 11.57 23.81 -0.37
CA GLN A 36 11.41 22.64 0.48
C GLN A 36 9.93 22.30 0.59
N SER A 37 9.56 21.11 0.14
CA SER A 37 8.22 20.59 0.34
C SER A 37 7.90 20.39 1.82
N GLY A 38 6.63 20.53 2.19
CA GLY A 38 6.13 20.19 3.50
C GLY A 38 6.30 18.71 3.86
N ILE A 39 5.87 18.37 5.07
CA ILE A 39 5.80 16.98 5.56
C ILE A 39 4.57 16.32 4.94
N ASP A 40 4.75 15.13 4.39
CA ASP A 40 3.70 14.35 3.76
C ASP A 40 3.24 13.22 4.66
N PHE A 41 1.95 13.15 4.97
CA PHE A 41 1.31 11.96 5.52
C PHE A 41 0.86 11.04 4.39
N HIS A 42 1.09 9.75 4.57
CA HIS A 42 0.60 8.70 3.68
C HIS A 42 0.02 7.53 4.47
N LEU A 43 -1.03 6.92 3.93
CA LEU A 43 -1.64 5.70 4.42
C LEU A 43 -2.06 4.84 3.22
N ASP A 44 -1.51 3.65 3.11
CA ASP A 44 -1.92 2.61 2.17
C ASP A 44 -2.65 1.50 2.92
N TRP A 45 -3.72 0.98 2.34
CA TRP A 45 -4.45 -0.15 2.90
C TRP A 45 -4.92 -1.13 1.82
N GLY A 46 -5.17 -2.36 2.24
CA GLY A 46 -5.68 -3.43 1.39
C GLY A 46 -6.55 -4.40 2.17
N VAL A 47 -7.60 -4.88 1.51
CA VAL A 47 -8.38 -6.04 1.94
C VAL A 47 -8.36 -7.05 0.81
N SER A 48 -7.94 -8.27 1.08
CA SER A 48 -7.83 -9.35 0.11
C SER A 48 -8.62 -10.57 0.58
N GLN A 49 -9.23 -11.27 -0.36
CA GLN A 49 -9.86 -12.56 -0.14
C GLN A 49 -9.17 -13.59 -1.03
N PHE A 50 -8.48 -14.54 -0.41
CA PHE A 50 -7.89 -15.68 -1.10
C PHE A 50 -9.01 -16.61 -1.56
N LEU A 51 -9.03 -16.86 -2.86
CA LEU A 51 -9.93 -17.81 -3.53
C LEU A 51 -9.29 -19.20 -3.62
N SER A 52 -7.96 -19.23 -3.56
CA SER A 52 -7.13 -20.44 -3.44
C SER A 52 -5.81 -20.09 -2.73
N LYS A 53 -4.90 -21.06 -2.58
CA LYS A 53 -3.54 -20.77 -2.09
C LYS A 53 -2.72 -19.90 -3.06
N GLN A 54 -3.14 -19.81 -4.32
CA GLN A 54 -2.43 -19.11 -5.37
C GLN A 54 -3.11 -17.80 -5.78
N VAL A 55 -4.42 -17.67 -5.63
CA VAL A 55 -5.17 -16.53 -6.19
C VAL A 55 -5.92 -15.79 -5.09
N PHE A 56 -5.84 -14.46 -5.10
CA PHE A 56 -6.70 -13.59 -4.30
C PHE A 56 -7.24 -12.43 -5.14
N VAL A 57 -8.37 -11.89 -4.69
CA VAL A 57 -8.97 -10.65 -5.21
C VAL A 57 -9.28 -9.72 -4.04
N GLY A 58 -9.43 -8.43 -4.28
CA GLY A 58 -9.73 -7.51 -3.19
C GLY A 58 -9.82 -6.05 -3.60
N PHE A 59 -9.71 -5.20 -2.59
CA PHE A 59 -9.66 -3.75 -2.73
C PHE A 59 -8.39 -3.21 -2.11
N VAL A 60 -7.91 -2.11 -2.67
CA VAL A 60 -6.78 -1.34 -2.19
C VAL A 60 -7.17 0.13 -2.15
N GLY A 61 -6.53 0.88 -1.28
CA GLY A 61 -6.65 2.32 -1.29
C GLY A 61 -5.44 2.99 -0.68
N TYR A 62 -5.32 4.28 -0.94
CA TYR A 62 -4.34 5.14 -0.30
C TYR A 62 -4.92 6.52 0.02
N ALA A 63 -4.35 7.15 1.03
CA ALA A 63 -4.57 8.55 1.36
C ALA A 63 -3.21 9.23 1.39
N TYR A 64 -3.08 10.35 0.68
CA TYR A 64 -1.91 11.21 0.70
C TYR A 64 -2.34 12.62 1.09
N GLN A 65 -1.65 13.23 2.06
CA GLN A 65 -1.94 14.56 2.56
C GLN A 65 -0.66 15.23 3.03
N GLN A 66 -0.31 16.35 2.43
CA GLN A 66 0.71 17.23 2.98
C GLN A 66 0.16 17.95 4.22
N VAL A 67 0.84 17.82 5.35
CA VAL A 67 0.38 18.30 6.66
C VAL A 67 1.03 19.62 7.09
N THR A 68 2.13 20.02 6.46
CA THR A 68 2.77 21.34 6.65
C THR A 68 2.90 22.08 5.33
N ASP A 69 3.06 23.40 5.39
CA ASP A 69 3.26 24.22 4.19
C ASP A 69 4.65 23.99 3.59
N ASP A 70 4.77 24.28 2.29
CA ASP A 70 6.06 24.36 1.62
C ASP A 70 6.79 25.66 1.97
N PHE A 71 8.12 25.63 1.85
CA PHE A 71 8.99 26.78 2.08
C PHE A 71 9.76 27.15 0.80
N GLY A 72 9.97 28.45 0.59
CA GLY A 72 10.73 28.97 -0.58
C GLY A 72 9.88 29.25 -1.81
N GLN A 73 8.55 29.15 -1.71
CA GLN A 73 7.62 29.48 -2.79
C GLN A 73 7.21 30.96 -2.81
N PRO A 74 6.80 31.51 -3.97
CA PRO A 74 6.21 32.84 -4.06
C PRO A 74 4.99 32.99 -3.14
N ALA A 75 4.86 34.13 -2.48
CA ALA A 75 3.78 34.40 -1.51
C ALA A 75 2.36 34.27 -2.10
N VAL A 76 2.21 34.41 -3.42
CA VAL A 76 0.92 34.24 -4.13
C VAL A 76 0.37 32.81 -4.07
N LEU A 77 1.22 31.80 -3.86
CA LEU A 77 0.80 30.40 -3.81
C LEU A 77 0.23 29.98 -2.44
N GLY A 78 0.41 30.80 -1.40
CA GLY A 78 -0.11 30.50 -0.05
C GLY A 78 0.47 29.21 0.54
N SER A 79 -0.36 28.41 1.23
CA SER A 79 0.04 27.16 1.88
C SER A 79 0.17 25.96 0.94
N PHE A 80 -0.35 26.04 -0.30
CA PHE A 80 -0.30 25.06 -1.41
C PHE A 80 -0.27 23.55 -1.07
N ARG A 81 -0.91 23.13 0.02
CA ARG A 81 -0.85 21.74 0.50
C ARG A 81 -1.52 20.75 -0.46
N SER A 82 -0.78 19.71 -0.81
CA SER A 82 -1.26 18.66 -1.72
C SER A 82 -2.05 17.59 -0.98
N ARG A 83 -3.13 17.08 -1.59
CA ARG A 83 -3.83 15.87 -1.10
C ARG A 83 -4.46 15.08 -2.22
N VAL A 84 -4.65 13.78 -2.01
CA VAL A 84 -5.48 12.90 -2.85
C VAL A 84 -5.86 11.64 -2.08
N LEU A 85 -7.03 11.08 -2.41
CA LEU A 85 -7.43 9.74 -2.00
C LEU A 85 -7.53 8.85 -3.23
N GLY A 86 -7.13 7.59 -3.11
CA GLY A 86 -7.23 6.59 -4.16
C GLY A 86 -7.89 5.32 -3.65
N VAL A 87 -8.74 4.70 -4.46
CA VAL A 87 -9.32 3.38 -4.16
C VAL A 87 -9.55 2.59 -5.44
N GLY A 88 -9.43 1.27 -5.37
CA GLY A 88 -9.88 0.41 -6.46
C GLY A 88 -9.56 -1.07 -6.26
N PRO A 89 -9.81 -1.88 -7.29
CA PRO A 89 -9.70 -3.33 -7.21
C PRO A 89 -8.24 -3.81 -7.30
N GLN A 90 -8.00 -5.00 -6.74
CA GLN A 90 -6.76 -5.75 -6.91
C GLN A 90 -6.99 -7.23 -7.19
N ILE A 91 -6.05 -7.84 -7.89
CA ILE A 91 -5.93 -9.28 -8.07
C ILE A 91 -4.46 -9.69 -7.94
N GLY A 92 -4.22 -10.84 -7.32
CA GLY A 92 -2.90 -11.40 -7.14
C GLY A 92 -2.84 -12.88 -7.47
N TYR A 93 -1.72 -13.30 -8.06
CA TYR A 93 -1.40 -14.68 -8.38
C TYR A 93 -0.01 -15.06 -7.87
N ILE A 94 0.06 -16.11 -7.05
CA ILE A 94 1.28 -16.67 -6.47
C ILE A 94 1.49 -18.05 -7.08
N PHE A 95 2.66 -18.29 -7.66
CA PHE A 95 2.98 -19.57 -8.31
C PHE A 95 4.43 -20.00 -8.06
N PRO A 96 4.71 -21.31 -8.00
CA PRO A 96 6.07 -21.79 -7.78
C PRO A 96 6.96 -21.49 -9.00
N ILE A 97 8.22 -21.11 -8.73
CA ILE A 97 9.27 -20.95 -9.76
C ILE A 97 10.59 -21.55 -9.25
N GLY A 98 10.90 -22.76 -9.75
CA GLY A 98 12.04 -23.54 -9.22
C GLY A 98 11.85 -23.87 -7.75
N SER A 99 12.81 -23.50 -6.90
CA SER A 99 12.74 -23.61 -5.43
C SER A 99 12.06 -22.43 -4.73
N ASN A 100 11.67 -21.40 -5.49
CA ASN A 100 11.11 -20.15 -4.99
C ASN A 100 9.61 -20.06 -5.32
N GLN A 101 8.97 -18.97 -4.90
CA GLN A 101 7.66 -18.56 -5.37
C GLN A 101 7.76 -17.20 -6.08
N ALA A 102 6.93 -17.01 -7.10
CA ALA A 102 6.71 -15.74 -7.76
C ALA A 102 5.32 -15.19 -7.40
N PHE A 103 5.21 -13.86 -7.36
CA PHE A 103 3.97 -13.13 -7.24
C PHE A 103 3.77 -12.24 -8.46
N LEU A 104 2.56 -12.27 -9.02
CA LEU A 104 2.08 -11.36 -10.04
C LEU A 104 0.83 -10.65 -9.51
N GLY A 105 0.89 -9.33 -9.36
CA GLY A 105 -0.21 -8.52 -8.85
C GLY A 105 -0.62 -7.44 -9.84
N LEU A 106 -1.92 -7.21 -9.98
CA LEU A 106 -2.49 -6.08 -10.70
C LEU A 106 -3.38 -5.28 -9.76
N LYS A 107 -3.14 -3.98 -9.67
CA LYS A 107 -3.96 -3.02 -8.92
C LYS A 107 -4.44 -1.92 -9.85
N GLY A 108 -5.68 -1.48 -9.68
CA GLY A 108 -6.23 -0.29 -10.33
C GLY A 108 -6.76 0.67 -9.28
N TYR A 109 -6.56 1.97 -9.49
CA TYR A 109 -7.00 3.03 -8.59
C TYR A 109 -7.74 4.10 -9.38
N GLY A 110 -8.88 4.55 -8.85
CA GLY A 110 -9.47 5.85 -9.17
C GLY A 110 -9.13 6.83 -8.06
N GLU A 111 -8.67 8.02 -8.43
CA GLU A 111 -8.31 9.09 -7.51
C GLU A 111 -9.41 10.14 -7.39
N PHE A 112 -9.62 10.65 -6.17
CA PHE A 112 -10.63 11.65 -5.85
C PHE A 112 -10.17 12.54 -4.68
N ASP A 113 -10.96 13.58 -4.39
CA ASP A 113 -10.68 14.60 -3.35
C ASP A 113 -9.27 15.22 -3.45
N ALA A 114 -8.80 15.45 -4.68
CA ALA A 114 -7.50 16.05 -4.89
C ALA A 114 -7.51 17.57 -4.65
N ALA A 115 -6.46 18.07 -4.00
CA ALA A 115 -6.17 19.50 -3.92
C ALA A 115 -4.69 19.74 -4.23
N ASN A 116 -4.40 20.79 -5.00
CA ASN A 116 -3.05 21.20 -5.40
C ASN A 116 -2.21 20.07 -6.06
N ARG A 117 -2.88 19.08 -6.65
CA ARG A 117 -2.30 18.03 -7.48
C ARG A 117 -3.30 17.47 -8.49
N PRO A 118 -2.84 16.83 -9.58
CA PRO A 118 -3.72 16.08 -10.47
C PRO A 118 -4.42 14.92 -9.76
N SER A 119 -5.62 14.59 -10.23
CA SER A 119 -6.32 13.33 -9.97
C SER A 119 -6.63 12.65 -11.29
N GLY A 120 -6.73 11.33 -11.27
CA GLY A 120 -7.18 10.54 -12.40
C GLY A 120 -7.31 9.07 -12.04
N TRP A 121 -6.68 8.21 -12.84
CA TRP A 121 -6.61 6.79 -12.59
C TRP A 121 -5.18 6.32 -12.78
N ASN A 122 -4.80 5.27 -12.05
CA ASN A 122 -3.52 4.62 -12.23
C ASN A 122 -3.65 3.10 -12.05
N THR A 123 -2.74 2.37 -12.70
CA THR A 123 -2.70 0.91 -12.65
C THR A 123 -1.28 0.44 -12.41
N TRP A 124 -1.11 -0.53 -11.52
CA TRP A 124 0.19 -1.05 -11.14
C TRP A 124 0.25 -2.55 -11.41
N LEU A 125 1.28 -2.95 -12.15
CA LEU A 125 1.67 -4.34 -12.33
C LEU A 125 2.90 -4.60 -11.46
N THR A 126 2.82 -5.59 -10.58
CA THR A 126 3.93 -6.01 -9.72
C THR A 126 4.31 -7.44 -10.06
N PHE A 127 5.60 -7.67 -10.28
CA PHE A 127 6.19 -8.99 -10.33
C PHE A 127 7.30 -9.08 -9.28
N SER A 128 7.29 -10.10 -8.44
CA SER A 128 8.35 -10.35 -7.46
C SER A 128 8.62 -11.84 -7.29
N ILE A 129 9.83 -12.17 -6.85
CA ILE A 129 10.24 -13.54 -6.52
C ILE A 129 10.72 -13.54 -5.07
N SER A 130 10.26 -14.49 -4.28
CA SER A 130 10.67 -14.69 -2.88
C SER A 130 10.90 -16.16 -2.59
N GLU A 131 11.54 -16.45 -1.47
CA GLU A 131 11.52 -17.80 -0.92
C GLU A 131 10.07 -18.25 -0.67
N ALA A 132 9.78 -19.54 -0.88
CA ALA A 132 8.47 -20.10 -0.60
C ALA A 132 8.22 -20.14 0.92
N ALA A 133 6.97 -19.89 1.33
CA ALA A 133 6.62 -19.95 2.74
C ALA A 133 6.87 -21.37 3.33
N PRO A 134 7.40 -21.49 4.56
CA PRO A 134 7.64 -22.79 5.18
C PRO A 134 6.34 -23.55 5.42
N ALA A 135 6.34 -24.87 5.13
CA ALA A 135 5.16 -25.73 5.16
C ALA A 135 4.41 -25.76 6.51
N SER A 136 5.10 -25.44 7.61
CA SER A 136 4.54 -25.43 8.97
C SER A 136 3.52 -24.32 9.24
N ALA A 137 3.52 -23.24 8.45
CA ALA A 137 2.60 -22.11 8.63
C ALA A 137 1.16 -22.39 8.14
N VAL A 138 0.91 -23.54 7.50
CA VAL A 138 -0.36 -23.85 6.78
C VAL A 138 -1.16 -24.97 7.46
N ALA A 139 -0.72 -25.52 8.60
CA ALA A 139 -1.47 -26.58 9.28
C ALA A 139 -2.66 -25.98 10.07
N PRO A 140 -3.93 -26.30 9.73
CA PRO A 140 -5.05 -25.94 10.58
C PRO A 140 -4.96 -26.75 11.87
N THR A 141 -4.94 -26.06 13.02
CA THR A 141 -5.06 -26.68 14.33
C THR A 141 -6.42 -27.38 14.44
N ARG A 142 -6.46 -28.68 14.14
CA ARG A 142 -7.57 -29.55 14.54
C ARG A 142 -7.59 -29.58 16.07
N HIS A 143 -8.49 -28.84 16.69
CA HIS A 143 -8.81 -29.04 18.10
C HIS A 143 -9.38 -30.46 18.27
N LYS A 144 -8.55 -31.38 18.75
CA LYS A 144 -9.03 -32.65 19.30
C LYS A 144 -9.67 -32.34 20.65
N VAL A 145 -11.00 -32.25 20.69
CA VAL A 145 -11.74 -32.34 21.95
C VAL A 145 -11.68 -33.80 22.39
N SER A 146 -10.91 -34.10 23.44
CA SER A 146 -11.09 -35.35 24.19
C SER A 146 -12.19 -35.11 25.22
N LYS A 147 -13.20 -35.98 25.22
CA LYS A 147 -14.03 -36.23 26.41
C LYS A 147 -13.29 -37.14 27.38
#